data_AF-A0AAD4DUQ5-F1
#
_entry.id   AF-A0AAD4DUQ5-F1
#
_cell.length_a   1.000
_cell.length_b   1.000
_cell.length_c   1.000
_cell.angle_alpha   90.00
_cell.angle_beta   90.00
_cell.angle_gamma   90.00
#
_symmetry.space_group_name_H-M   'P 1'
#
loop_
_entity.id
_entity.type
_entity.pdbx_description
1 polymer ?
#
loop_
_entity_poly.entity_id
_entity_poly.type
_entity_poly.pdbx_seq_one_letter_code
_entity_poly.pdbx_strand_id
1 'polypeptide(L)'
;PKLTIIPLPSNLGVDRCRRCMAEDLIPLEMSLCEGQANDALHNLRIYLCNKAILFQTTVRQAKSQALKTRAWSQVTSVQQAVSLHASIYTKTRKQMMKLEPGQDQLQKYKPLLREQLKISTAVGDPNVRGQRNESLAWFWSVEVDLGGPDQSWNEECEFLLAFHWLRAKAPRDQWKEEMLLVKLEMDWTCKFFL
;
A
#
# COMPACT_ATOMS: atom_id res chain seq x y z
N PRO A 1 28.28 -8.94 21.75
CA PRO A 1 26.96 -8.82 22.44
C PRO A 1 26.01 -9.95 22.00
N LYS A 2 25.71 -10.90 22.91
CA LYS A 2 24.63 -11.88 22.68
C LYS A 2 23.33 -11.09 22.62
N LEU A 3 22.64 -11.11 21.48
CA LEU A 3 21.31 -10.51 21.35
C LEU A 3 20.36 -11.33 22.23
N THR A 4 20.08 -10.85 23.43
CA THR A 4 19.03 -11.40 24.30
C THR A 4 17.70 -11.15 23.61
N ILE A 5 17.16 -12.21 22.99
CA ILE A 5 15.85 -12.17 22.35
C ILE A 5 14.82 -11.92 23.45
N ILE A 6 14.06 -10.83 23.33
CA ILE A 6 12.94 -10.54 24.24
C ILE A 6 11.94 -11.70 24.10
N PRO A 7 11.56 -12.37 25.21
CA PRO A 7 10.67 -13.53 25.17
C PRO A 7 9.22 -13.08 24.96
N LEU A 8 8.93 -12.66 23.73
CA LEU A 8 7.58 -12.35 23.27
C LEU A 8 6.80 -13.64 22.96
N PRO A 9 5.47 -13.68 23.15
CA PRO A 9 4.63 -14.82 22.77
C PRO A 9 4.89 -15.37 21.35
N SER A 10 5.15 -14.52 20.34
CA SER A 10 5.46 -14.94 18.97
C SER A 10 6.82 -15.67 18.83
N ASN A 11 7.72 -15.50 19.78
CA ASN A 11 9.01 -16.22 19.85
C ASN A 11 8.90 -17.50 20.68
N LEU A 12 8.03 -17.51 21.69
CA LEU A 12 7.81 -18.66 22.58
C LEU A 12 6.89 -19.72 21.98
N GLY A 13 5.95 -19.30 21.13
CA GLY A 13 4.88 -20.12 20.59
C GLY A 13 3.68 -20.19 21.54
N VAL A 14 2.47 -20.18 20.97
CA VAL A 14 1.21 -20.10 21.71
C VAL A 14 1.08 -21.24 22.72
N ASP A 15 1.43 -22.48 22.35
CA ASP A 15 1.37 -23.64 23.26
C ASP A 15 2.26 -23.49 24.49
N ARG A 16 3.40 -22.81 24.34
CA ARG A 16 4.32 -22.56 25.46
C ARG A 16 3.78 -21.46 26.36
N CYS A 17 3.15 -20.42 25.80
CA CYS A 17 2.45 -19.40 26.57
C CYS A 17 1.31 -19.99 27.39
N ARG A 18 0.52 -20.91 26.80
CA ARG A 18 -0.53 -21.66 27.51
C ARG A 18 0.02 -22.44 28.71
N ARG A 19 1.10 -23.19 28.50
CA ARG A 19 1.78 -23.93 29.59
C ARG A 19 2.37 -23.06 30.69
N CYS A 20 2.74 -21.82 30.39
CA CYS A 20 3.36 -20.89 31.33
C CYS A 20 2.36 -19.90 31.96
N MET A 21 1.04 -20.09 31.78
CA MET A 21 -0.01 -19.17 32.24
C MET A 21 0.22 -17.72 31.77
N ALA A 22 0.77 -17.56 30.57
CA ALA A 22 1.11 -16.28 29.95
C ALA A 22 0.20 -15.97 28.74
N GLU A 23 -1.01 -16.53 28.74
CA GLU A 23 -1.97 -16.41 27.64
C GLU A 23 -2.45 -14.97 27.46
N ASP A 24 -2.58 -14.23 28.56
CA ASP A 24 -3.02 -12.82 28.57
C ASP A 24 -2.07 -11.89 27.79
N LEU A 25 -0.81 -12.31 27.57
CA LEU A 25 0.15 -11.55 26.78
C LEU A 25 -0.03 -11.70 25.27
N ILE A 26 -0.72 -12.75 24.81
CA ILE A 26 -0.99 -12.99 23.40
C ILE A 26 -1.81 -11.87 22.76
N PRO A 27 -2.99 -11.46 23.31
CA PRO A 27 -3.77 -10.37 22.73
C PRO A 27 -3.02 -9.03 22.81
N LEU A 28 -2.19 -8.83 23.85
CA LEU A 28 -1.38 -7.62 23.98
C LEU A 28 -0.29 -7.55 22.89
N GLU A 29 0.42 -8.64 22.63
CA GLU A 29 1.39 -8.69 21.54
C GLU A 29 0.70 -8.58 20.17
N MET A 30 -0.49 -9.15 20.00
CA MET A 30 -1.26 -8.98 18.77
C MET A 30 -1.54 -7.50 18.49
N SER A 31 -2.07 -6.76 19.46
CA SER A 31 -2.31 -5.32 19.34
C SER A 31 -1.03 -4.52 19.03
N LEU A 32 0.08 -4.89 19.67
CA LEU A 32 1.39 -4.29 19.36
C LEU A 32 1.81 -4.57 17.91
N CYS A 33 1.63 -5.80 17.42
CA CYS A 33 1.93 -6.15 16.03
C CYS A 33 1.03 -5.34 15.08
N GLU A 34 -0.25 -5.17 15.39
CA GLU A 34 -1.17 -4.37 14.57
C GLU A 34 -0.70 -2.93 14.42
N GLY A 35 -0.28 -2.30 15.52
CA GLY A 35 0.35 -0.97 15.49
C GLY A 35 1.59 -0.94 14.60
N GLN A 36 2.54 -1.86 14.81
CA GLN A 36 3.75 -1.95 14.01
C GLN A 36 3.46 -2.17 12.51
N ALA A 37 2.47 -2.99 12.19
CA ALA A 37 2.05 -3.25 10.82
C ALA A 37 1.45 -1.99 10.19
N ASN A 38 0.60 -1.26 10.92
CA ASN A 38 0.00 -0.01 10.44
C ASN A 38 1.06 1.06 10.20
N ASP A 39 2.01 1.23 11.13
CA ASP A 39 3.12 2.18 10.99
C ASP A 39 4.01 1.83 9.80
N ALA A 40 4.32 0.55 9.61
CA ALA A 40 5.13 0.09 8.48
C ALA A 40 4.41 0.35 7.15
N LEU A 41 3.11 0.08 7.07
CA LEU A 41 2.30 0.37 5.87
C LEU A 41 2.15 1.87 5.62
N HIS A 42 1.97 2.68 6.67
CA HIS A 42 1.89 4.14 6.55
C HIS A 42 3.18 4.73 5.98
N ASN A 43 4.32 4.39 6.58
CA ASN A 43 5.64 4.80 6.07
C ASN A 43 5.88 4.31 4.64
N LEU A 44 5.48 3.07 4.32
CA LEU A 44 5.59 2.52 2.98
C LEU A 44 4.86 3.39 1.95
N ARG A 45 3.65 3.86 2.26
CA ARG A 45 2.87 4.76 1.39
C ARG A 45 3.60 6.10 1.20
N ILE A 46 4.08 6.71 2.28
CA ILE A 46 4.84 7.98 2.22
C ILE A 46 6.07 7.84 1.32
N TYR A 47 6.89 6.80 1.52
CA TYR A 47 8.10 6.63 0.71
C TYR A 47 7.80 6.29 -0.75
N LEU A 48 6.71 5.58 -1.05
CA LEU A 48 6.28 5.35 -2.42
C LEU A 48 5.83 6.66 -3.09
N CYS A 49 5.07 7.49 -2.40
CA CYS A 49 4.69 8.82 -2.89
C CYS A 49 5.92 9.72 -3.11
N ASN A 50 6.81 9.83 -2.12
CA ASN A 50 8.04 10.61 -2.22
C ASN A 50 8.90 10.17 -3.41
N LYS A 51 9.00 8.85 -3.64
CA LYS A 51 9.74 8.34 -4.79
C LYS A 51 9.04 8.72 -6.11
N ALA A 52 7.71 8.69 -6.18
CA ALA A 52 6.97 9.11 -7.37
C ALA A 52 7.16 10.60 -7.67
N ILE A 53 7.09 11.46 -6.64
CA ILE A 53 7.38 12.89 -6.72
C ILE A 53 8.81 13.12 -7.23
N LEU A 54 9.82 12.44 -6.64
CA LEU A 54 11.20 12.54 -7.08
C LEU A 54 11.38 12.18 -8.56
N PHE A 55 10.67 11.17 -9.06
CA PHE A 55 10.71 10.84 -10.49
C PHE A 55 10.21 11.99 -11.37
N GLN A 56 9.17 12.70 -10.93
CA GLN A 56 8.58 13.81 -11.68
C GLN A 56 9.43 15.07 -11.62
N THR A 57 9.89 15.45 -10.44
CA THR A 57 10.54 16.75 -10.19
C THR A 57 12.05 16.72 -10.41
N THR A 58 12.72 15.63 -10.02
CA THR A 58 14.20 15.57 -10.05
C THR A 58 14.73 14.77 -11.24
N VAL A 59 14.26 13.52 -11.42
CA VAL A 59 14.82 12.61 -12.42
C VAL A 59 14.54 13.10 -13.84
N ARG A 60 13.31 13.54 -14.11
CA ARG A 60 12.91 14.02 -15.45
C ARG A 60 13.47 15.38 -15.79
N GLN A 61 13.63 16.26 -14.81
CA GLN A 61 14.17 17.61 -15.04
C GLN A 61 15.70 17.63 -15.13
N ALA A 62 16.39 16.54 -14.79
CA ALA A 62 17.83 16.45 -14.82
C ALA A 62 18.40 16.48 -16.26
N LYS A 63 18.98 17.63 -16.63
CA LYS A 63 19.53 17.87 -17.98
C LYS A 63 20.97 17.39 -18.18
N SER A 64 21.77 17.30 -17.12
CA SER A 64 23.18 16.88 -17.19
C SER A 64 23.41 15.50 -16.57
N GLN A 65 24.51 14.85 -16.95
CA GLN A 65 24.87 13.53 -16.40
C GLN A 65 25.05 13.57 -14.88
N ALA A 66 25.72 14.61 -14.35
CA ALA A 66 25.92 14.76 -12.92
C ALA A 66 24.58 14.92 -12.16
N LEU A 67 23.64 15.69 -12.72
CA LEU A 67 22.30 15.85 -12.14
C LEU A 67 21.50 14.55 -12.20
N LYS A 68 21.59 13.80 -13.30
CA LYS A 68 20.94 12.48 -13.42
C LYS A 68 21.47 11.52 -12.37
N THR A 69 22.80 11.41 -12.19
CA THR A 69 23.39 10.55 -11.17
C THR A 69 22.92 10.92 -9.76
N ARG A 70 22.84 12.22 -9.44
CA ARG A 70 22.32 12.69 -8.14
C ARG A 70 20.83 12.39 -7.95
N ALA A 71 20.02 12.57 -8.99
CA ALA A 71 18.59 12.23 -8.92
C ALA A 71 18.40 10.71 -8.69
N TRP A 72 19.18 9.87 -9.38
CA TRP A 72 19.14 8.41 -9.17
C TRP A 72 19.66 7.98 -7.80
N SER A 73 20.64 8.68 -7.20
CA SER A 73 21.07 8.39 -5.83
C SER A 73 19.97 8.70 -4.81
N GLN A 74 19.22 9.79 -5.00
CA GLN A 74 18.04 10.11 -4.18
C GLN A 74 16.96 9.03 -4.30
N VAL A 75 16.62 8.61 -5.53
CA VAL A 75 15.66 7.52 -5.77
C VAL A 75 16.12 6.22 -5.09
N THR A 76 17.41 5.92 -5.13
CA THR A 76 17.97 4.73 -4.50
C THR A 76 17.84 4.79 -2.98
N SER A 77 18.11 5.95 -2.37
CA SER A 77 17.92 6.16 -0.93
C SER A 77 16.46 5.93 -0.52
N VAL A 78 15.50 6.47 -1.27
CA VAL A 78 14.08 6.24 -0.96
C VAL A 78 13.70 4.78 -1.19
N GLN A 79 14.23 4.12 -2.23
CA GLN A 79 14.01 2.69 -2.45
C GLN A 79 14.51 1.82 -1.29
N GLN A 80 15.62 2.20 -0.64
CA GLN A 80 16.10 1.51 0.55
C GLN A 80 15.10 1.65 1.71
N ALA A 81 14.55 2.85 1.93
CA ALA A 81 13.51 3.07 2.94
C ALA A 81 12.24 2.24 2.65
N VAL A 82 11.77 2.21 1.39
CA VAL A 82 10.66 1.33 0.95
C VAL A 82 10.96 -0.14 1.30
N SER A 83 12.17 -0.60 1.00
CA SER A 83 12.57 -2.00 1.23
C SER A 83 12.66 -2.33 2.72
N LEU A 84 13.11 -1.38 3.54
CA LEU A 84 13.16 -1.50 4.99
C LEU A 84 11.75 -1.67 5.57
N HIS A 85 10.82 -0.77 5.25
CA HIS A 85 9.45 -0.83 5.78
C HIS A 85 8.67 -2.04 5.26
N ALA A 86 8.89 -2.44 4.01
CA ALA A 86 8.36 -3.70 3.48
C ALA A 86 8.86 -4.93 4.27
N SER A 87 10.15 -4.96 4.63
CA SER A 87 10.73 -6.02 5.45
C SER A 87 10.16 -6.00 6.87
N ILE A 88 10.02 -4.83 7.49
CA ILE A 88 9.40 -4.69 8.83
C ILE A 88 7.99 -5.27 8.80
N TYR A 89 7.15 -4.80 7.88
CA TYR A 89 5.78 -5.32 7.71
C TYR A 89 5.74 -6.84 7.53
N THR A 90 6.62 -7.38 6.68
CA THR A 90 6.67 -8.83 6.42
C THR A 90 7.06 -9.62 7.67
N LYS A 91 7.97 -9.10 8.50
CA LYS A 91 8.36 -9.72 9.77
C LYS A 91 7.22 -9.65 10.78
N THR A 92 6.60 -8.49 10.95
CA THR A 92 5.45 -8.30 11.85
C THR A 92 4.29 -9.21 11.46
N ARG A 93 3.96 -9.32 10.16
CA ARG A 93 2.94 -10.24 9.68
C ARG A 93 3.29 -11.70 10.01
N LYS A 94 4.56 -12.11 9.88
CA LYS A 94 4.99 -13.47 10.28
C LYS A 94 4.83 -13.69 11.78
N GLN A 95 5.05 -12.67 12.61
CA GLN A 95 4.82 -12.75 14.06
C GLN A 95 3.32 -12.90 14.34
N MET A 96 2.46 -12.09 13.72
CA MET A 96 1.01 -12.23 13.83
C MET A 96 0.54 -13.64 13.46
N MET A 97 1.04 -14.22 12.37
CA MET A 97 0.68 -15.58 11.94
C MET A 97 1.00 -16.64 13.01
N LYS A 98 2.06 -16.45 13.81
CA LYS A 98 2.41 -17.37 14.90
C LYS A 98 1.49 -17.23 16.11
N LEU A 99 0.83 -16.09 16.28
CA LEU A 99 -0.12 -15.81 17.34
C LEU A 99 -1.55 -16.26 17.00
N GLU A 100 -1.74 -17.00 15.89
CA GLU A 100 -3.03 -17.51 15.43
C GLU A 100 -4.09 -16.39 15.25
N PRO A 101 -3.90 -15.48 14.29
CA PRO A 101 -4.73 -14.29 14.15
C PRO A 101 -6.13 -14.65 13.69
N GLY A 102 -7.13 -13.87 14.14
CA GLY A 102 -8.53 -14.02 13.72
C GLY A 102 -8.74 -13.77 12.22
N GLN A 103 -9.91 -14.16 11.71
CA GLN A 103 -10.26 -14.02 10.28
C GLN A 103 -10.24 -12.55 9.82
N ASP A 104 -10.67 -11.62 10.67
CA ASP A 104 -10.66 -10.18 10.38
C ASP A 104 -9.24 -9.65 10.14
N GLN A 105 -8.28 -10.11 10.96
CA GLN A 105 -6.87 -9.75 10.85
C GLN A 105 -6.23 -10.31 9.58
N LEU A 106 -6.62 -11.52 9.17
CA LEU A 106 -6.18 -12.13 7.91
C LEU A 106 -6.71 -11.40 6.68
N GLN A 107 -7.94 -10.86 6.76
CA GLN A 107 -8.51 -10.04 5.70
C GLN A 107 -7.84 -8.66 5.60
N LYS A 108 -7.53 -8.05 6.76
CA LYS A 108 -6.88 -6.73 6.84
C LYS A 108 -5.40 -6.76 6.44
N TYR A 109 -4.63 -7.72 6.95
CA TYR A 109 -3.17 -7.80 6.77
C TYR A 109 -2.77 -8.86 5.73
N LYS A 110 -2.79 -8.48 4.46
CA LYS A 110 -2.47 -9.35 3.32
C LYS A 110 -0.97 -9.46 3.06
N PRO A 111 -0.48 -10.53 2.40
CA PRO A 111 0.92 -10.62 2.04
C PRO A 111 1.32 -9.49 1.07
N LEU A 112 2.51 -8.93 1.27
CA LEU A 112 3.06 -7.88 0.43
C LEU A 112 3.82 -8.50 -0.74
N LEU A 113 3.42 -8.20 -1.97
CA LEU A 113 4.12 -8.68 -3.17
C LEU A 113 5.15 -7.65 -3.64
N ARG A 114 6.30 -8.13 -4.12
CA ARG A 114 7.35 -7.24 -4.65
C ARG A 114 6.88 -6.40 -5.84
N GLU A 115 5.94 -6.93 -6.61
CA GLU A 115 5.34 -6.24 -7.75
C GLU A 115 4.50 -5.03 -7.32
N GLN A 116 3.82 -5.13 -6.18
CA GLN A 116 3.01 -4.04 -5.60
C GLN A 116 3.85 -2.88 -5.07
N LEU A 117 5.15 -3.10 -4.86
CA LEU A 117 6.11 -2.08 -4.45
C LEU A 117 6.76 -1.33 -5.61
N LYS A 118 6.50 -1.78 -6.85
CA LYS A 118 6.92 -1.05 -8.03
C LYS A 118 6.01 0.15 -8.17
N ILE A 119 6.59 1.34 -8.23
CA ILE A 119 5.83 2.54 -8.60
C ILE A 119 5.48 2.36 -10.06
N SER A 120 4.19 2.30 -10.36
CA SER A 120 3.73 2.35 -11.73
C SER A 120 4.27 3.63 -12.35
N THR A 121 5.03 3.50 -13.42
CA THR A 121 5.60 4.62 -14.18
C THR A 121 4.50 5.54 -14.74
N ALA A 122 3.23 5.12 -14.61
CA ALA A 122 1.98 5.82 -14.85
C ALA A 122 1.81 7.15 -14.10
N VAL A 123 2.47 7.35 -12.95
CA VAL A 123 2.48 8.65 -12.25
C VAL A 123 3.36 9.64 -12.99
N GLY A 124 4.41 9.14 -13.63
CA GLY A 124 5.28 9.96 -14.46
C GLY A 124 4.57 10.39 -15.73
N ASP A 125 4.02 9.47 -16.52
CA ASP A 125 3.39 9.81 -17.80
C ASP A 125 1.91 9.39 -17.77
N PRO A 126 0.98 10.36 -17.64
CA PRO A 126 -0.45 10.08 -17.59
C PRO A 126 -0.99 9.34 -18.82
N ASN A 127 -0.26 9.37 -19.93
CA ASN A 127 -0.69 8.90 -21.25
C ASN A 127 -0.04 7.59 -21.71
N VAL A 128 0.69 6.87 -20.84
CA VAL A 128 1.26 5.56 -21.22
C VAL A 128 0.13 4.58 -21.57
N ARG A 129 0.08 4.16 -22.84
CA ARG A 129 -0.87 3.16 -23.34
C ARG A 129 -0.60 1.80 -22.68
N GLY A 130 -1.67 1.10 -22.28
CA GLY A 130 -1.61 -0.27 -21.76
C GLY A 130 -1.75 -0.42 -20.24
N GLN A 131 -1.86 0.67 -19.47
CA GLN A 131 -1.98 0.63 -18.01
C GLN A 131 -3.42 0.58 -17.48
N ARG A 132 -4.40 0.30 -18.36
CA ARG A 132 -5.84 0.38 -18.10
C ARG A 132 -6.35 -0.59 -17.02
N ASN A 133 -5.51 -1.54 -16.57
CA ASN A 133 -5.88 -2.65 -15.66
C ASN A 133 -5.01 -2.80 -14.40
N GLU A 134 -4.09 -1.89 -14.09
CA GLU A 134 -3.30 -2.00 -12.86
C GLU A 134 -4.15 -1.61 -11.64
N SER A 135 -4.74 -2.60 -10.95
CA SER A 135 -5.43 -2.35 -9.69
C SER A 135 -4.43 -1.86 -8.64
N LEU A 136 -4.79 -0.80 -7.90
CA LEU A 136 -3.99 -0.30 -6.79
C LEU A 136 -3.70 -1.42 -5.79
N ALA A 137 -2.47 -1.48 -5.25
CA ALA A 137 -2.13 -2.49 -4.27
C ALA A 137 -3.05 -2.39 -3.03
N TRP A 138 -3.40 -3.54 -2.44
CA TRP A 138 -4.37 -3.62 -1.34
C TRP A 138 -4.03 -2.73 -0.14
N PHE A 139 -2.75 -2.44 0.10
CA PHE A 139 -2.34 -1.62 1.23
C PHE A 139 -2.73 -0.15 1.06
N TRP A 140 -3.11 0.29 -0.14
CA TRP A 140 -3.62 1.65 -0.35
C TRP A 140 -5.09 1.82 0.05
N SER A 141 -5.87 0.74 0.09
CA SER A 141 -7.30 0.77 0.44
C SER A 141 -7.58 0.47 1.92
N VAL A 142 -6.54 0.24 2.73
CA VAL A 142 -6.71 0.04 4.17
C VAL A 142 -6.92 1.40 4.80
N GLU A 143 -8.16 1.68 5.25
CA GLU A 143 -8.48 2.77 6.16
C GLU A 143 -7.60 2.61 7.40
N VAL A 144 -6.61 3.49 7.50
CA VAL A 144 -5.94 3.75 8.77
C VAL A 144 -6.70 4.92 9.34
N ASP A 145 -7.37 4.75 10.47
CA ASP A 145 -7.82 5.88 11.27
C ASP A 145 -6.58 6.67 11.66
N LEU A 146 -6.33 7.77 10.93
CA LEU A 146 -5.18 8.65 11.14
C LEU A 146 -5.47 9.53 12.36
N GLY A 147 -5.45 8.91 13.54
CA GLY A 147 -5.45 9.61 14.81
C GLY A 147 -4.10 10.26 15.07
N GLY A 148 -3.88 11.47 14.52
CA GLY A 148 -2.75 12.32 14.90
C GLY A 148 -2.49 13.46 13.91
N PRO A 149 -2.34 14.72 14.36
CA PRO A 149 -2.09 15.88 13.52
C PRO A 149 -0.61 15.99 13.09
N ASP A 150 0.06 14.85 12.86
CA ASP A 150 1.47 14.86 12.47
C ASP A 150 1.61 14.98 10.95
N GLN A 151 2.20 16.10 10.53
CA GLN A 151 2.31 16.65 9.18
C GLN A 151 3.24 15.86 8.25
N SER A 152 3.19 14.52 8.29
CA SER A 152 4.00 13.66 7.40
C SER A 152 3.29 13.33 6.09
N TRP A 153 1.95 13.40 6.08
CA TRP A 153 1.16 13.24 4.87
C TRP A 153 1.12 14.57 4.10
N ASN A 154 1.96 14.70 3.07
CA ASN A 154 2.01 15.94 2.28
C ASN A 154 0.82 16.03 1.30
N GLU A 155 0.44 17.25 0.92
CA GLU A 155 -0.62 17.53 -0.07
C GLU A 155 -0.36 16.81 -1.41
N GLU A 156 0.91 16.58 -1.75
CA GLU A 156 1.31 15.82 -2.93
C GLU A 156 0.97 14.32 -2.83
N CYS A 157 1.04 13.70 -1.63
CA CYS A 157 0.57 12.34 -1.36
C CYS A 157 -0.95 12.23 -1.51
N GLU A 158 -1.69 13.24 -1.01
CA GLU A 158 -3.15 13.32 -1.22
C GLU A 158 -3.48 13.42 -2.69
N PHE A 159 -2.76 14.26 -3.44
CA PHE A 159 -2.95 14.41 -4.88
C PHE A 159 -2.66 13.10 -5.62
N LEU A 160 -1.60 12.38 -5.26
CA LEU A 160 -1.29 11.08 -5.85
C LEU A 160 -2.39 10.05 -5.58
N LEU A 161 -2.87 9.96 -4.34
CA LEU A 161 -4.01 9.09 -4.00
C LEU A 161 -5.29 9.48 -4.73
N ALA A 162 -5.61 10.78 -4.77
CA ALA A 162 -6.78 11.31 -5.47
C ALA A 162 -6.69 11.04 -6.97
N PHE A 163 -5.51 11.22 -7.58
CA PHE A 163 -5.26 10.92 -8.98
C PHE A 163 -5.41 9.42 -9.29
N HIS A 164 -4.84 8.56 -8.45
CA HIS A 164 -5.04 7.11 -8.57
C HIS A 164 -6.50 6.69 -8.38
N TRP A 165 -7.20 7.30 -7.43
CA TRP A 165 -8.63 7.09 -7.21
C TRP A 165 -9.48 7.56 -8.40
N LEU A 166 -9.21 8.75 -8.94
CA LEU A 166 -9.86 9.29 -10.14
C LEU A 166 -9.68 8.35 -11.33
N ARG A 167 -8.48 7.80 -11.51
CA ARG A 167 -8.20 6.80 -12.55
C ARG A 167 -8.97 5.50 -12.37
N ALA A 168 -9.12 5.01 -11.14
CA ALA A 168 -9.92 3.82 -10.87
C ALA A 168 -11.44 4.09 -11.02
N LYS A 169 -11.86 5.33 -10.73
CA LYS A 169 -13.25 5.80 -10.82
C LYS A 169 -13.72 5.95 -12.27
N ALA A 170 -12.89 6.52 -13.15
CA ALA A 170 -13.30 6.85 -14.52
C ALA A 170 -13.82 5.66 -15.34
N PRO A 171 -13.15 4.48 -15.39
CA PRO A 171 -13.70 3.31 -16.06
C PRO A 171 -15.02 2.87 -15.45
N ARG A 172 -15.10 2.73 -14.12
CA ARG A 172 -16.35 2.32 -13.46
C ARG A 172 -17.53 3.22 -13.82
N ASP A 173 -17.30 4.53 -13.88
CA ASP A 173 -18.34 5.48 -14.24
C ASP A 173 -18.71 5.36 -15.73
N GLN A 174 -17.73 5.16 -16.63
CA GLN A 174 -17.98 4.84 -18.03
C GLN A 174 -18.80 3.54 -18.20
N TRP A 175 -18.47 2.45 -17.49
CA TRP A 175 -19.23 1.20 -17.55
C TRP A 175 -20.68 1.39 -17.06
N LYS A 176 -20.91 2.27 -16.09
CA LYS A 176 -22.26 2.63 -15.63
C LYS A 176 -23.03 3.40 -16.71
N GLU A 177 -22.37 4.34 -17.38
CA GLU A 177 -22.95 5.08 -18.51
C GLU A 177 -23.27 4.15 -19.68
N GLU A 178 -22.34 3.27 -20.08
CA GLU A 178 -22.54 2.29 -21.15
C GLU A 178 -23.71 1.34 -20.84
N MET A 179 -23.83 0.86 -19.58
CA MET A 179 -24.98 0.04 -19.17
C MET A 179 -26.32 0.79 -19.27
N LEU A 180 -26.34 2.10 -19.03
CA LEU A 180 -27.54 2.92 -19.20
C LEU A 180 -27.83 3.15 -20.69
N LEU A 181 -26.81 3.47 -21.49
CA LEU A 181 -26.93 3.68 -22.92
C LEU A 181 -27.42 2.43 -23.66
N VAL A 182 -26.85 1.26 -23.38
CA VAL A 182 -27.27 -0.01 -24.02
C VAL A 182 -28.75 -0.31 -23.76
N LYS A 183 -29.26 -0.03 -22.56
CA LYS A 183 -30.69 -0.21 -22.25
C LYS A 183 -31.57 0.76 -23.04
N LEU A 184 -31.15 2.02 -23.16
CA LEU A 184 -31.86 3.04 -23.93
C LEU A 184 -31.83 2.72 -25.43
N GLU A 185 -30.69 2.29 -25.95
CA GLU A 185 -30.52 1.87 -27.35
C GLU A 185 -31.39 0.67 -27.69
N MET A 186 -31.51 -0.33 -26.81
CA MET A 186 -32.43 -1.46 -27.00
C MET A 186 -33.88 -1.00 -27.10
N ASP A 187 -34.32 -0.11 -26.21
CA ASP A 187 -35.67 0.45 -26.22
C ASP A 187 -35.93 1.28 -27.49
N TRP A 188 -34.96 2.10 -27.90
CA TRP A 188 -35.05 2.87 -29.14
C TRP A 188 -35.05 1.97 -30.38
N THR A 189 -34.27 0.90 -30.40
CA THR A 189 -34.23 -0.05 -31.51
C THR A 189 -35.58 -0.75 -31.67
N CYS A 190 -36.19 -1.19 -30.57
CA CYS A 190 -37.55 -1.75 -30.58
C CYS A 190 -38.58 -0.75 -31.09
N LYS A 191 -38.49 0.53 -30.68
CA LYS A 191 -39.40 1.59 -31.14
C LYS A 191 -39.16 2.06 -32.58
N PHE A 192 -37.95 1.86 -33.12
CA PHE A 192 -37.60 2.27 -34.48
C PHE A 192 -38.08 1.27 -35.53
N PHE A 193 -38.11 -0.03 -35.19
CA PHE A 193 -38.51 -1.11 -36.11
C PHE A 193 -39.98 -1.56 -35.95
N LEU A 194 -40.72 -1.01 -34.98
CA LEU A 194 -42.17 -1.15 -34.81
C LEU A 194 -42.90 0.10 -35.33
#